data_AF-A0A9X7W441-F1
#
_entry.id   AF-A0A9X7W441-F1
#
_cell.length_a   1.000
_cell.length_b   1.000
_cell.length_c   1.000
_cell.angle_alpha   90.00
_cell.angle_beta   90.00
_cell.angle_gamma   90.00
#
_symmetry.space_group_name_H-M   'P 1'
#
loop_
_entity.id
_entity.type
_entity.pdbx_description
1 polymer ?
#
loop_
_entity_poly.entity_id
_entity_poly.type
_entity_poly.pdbx_seq_one_letter_code
_entity_poly.pdbx_strand_id
1 'polypeptide(L)'
;MVAVHALIGLLTLVVAALLLIWNGIRLSSASTTRKSFYRVLVGLLDLQVLLGIIAFIIHPKGGIWLLHPILMIAAVAIAHVFTKDTRSPRQQLTGYVSVLVLLVLGIWLGYVLP
;
A
#
# COMPACT_ATOMS: atom_id res chain seq x y z
N MET A 1 -5.17 -19.62 -3.24
CA MET A 1 -4.10 -18.61 -3.14
C MET A 1 -4.49 -17.27 -3.78
N VAL A 2 -4.87 -17.23 -5.06
CA VAL A 2 -5.24 -15.99 -5.76
C VAL A 2 -6.37 -15.21 -5.08
N ALA A 3 -7.46 -15.89 -4.69
CA ALA A 3 -8.58 -15.26 -3.98
C ALA A 3 -8.17 -14.63 -2.62
N VAL A 4 -7.28 -15.30 -1.89
CA VAL A 4 -6.75 -14.79 -0.61
C VAL A 4 -5.90 -13.55 -0.85
N HIS A 5 -4.98 -13.60 -1.82
CA HIS A 5 -4.16 -12.44 -2.20
C HIS A 5 -5.01 -11.25 -2.66
N ALA A 6 -6.09 -11.49 -3.41
CA ALA A 6 -7.02 -10.44 -3.82
C ALA A 6 -7.77 -9.83 -2.62
N LEU A 7 -8.25 -10.66 -1.68
CA LEU A 7 -8.93 -10.20 -0.48
C LEU A 7 -8.01 -9.35 0.42
N ILE A 8 -6.77 -9.80 0.65
CA ILE A 8 -5.78 -9.02 1.41
C ILE A 8 -5.41 -7.73 0.67
N GLY A 9 -5.35 -7.75 -0.67
CA GLY A 9 -5.15 -6.55 -1.48
C GLY A 9 -6.26 -5.52 -1.28
N LEU A 10 -7.53 -5.96 -1.30
CA LEU A 10 -8.68 -5.09 -1.03
C LEU A 10 -8.63 -4.52 0.39
N LEU A 11 -8.34 -5.35 1.39
CA LEU A 11 -8.20 -4.90 2.77
C LEU A 11 -7.09 -3.85 2.92
N THR A 12 -5.96 -4.07 2.26
CA THR A 12 -4.82 -3.14 2.24
C THR A 12 -5.21 -1.79 1.64
N LEU A 13 -5.97 -1.80 0.53
CA LEU A 13 -6.48 -0.60 -0.11
C LEU A 13 -7.41 0.19 0.82
N VAL A 14 -8.36 -0.49 1.46
CA VAL A 14 -9.29 0.13 2.42
C VAL A 14 -8.52 0.74 3.59
N VAL A 15 -7.58 0.01 4.18
CA VAL A 15 -6.75 0.52 5.28
C VAL A 15 -5.90 1.73 4.84
N ALA A 16 -5.29 1.68 3.65
CA ALA A 16 -4.55 2.83 3.11
C ALA A 16 -5.41 4.08 2.98
N ALA A 17 -6.65 3.93 2.47
CA ALA A 17 -7.61 5.03 2.36
C ALA A 17 -8.03 5.57 3.73
N LEU A 18 -8.34 4.70 4.70
CA LEU A 18 -8.70 5.10 6.06
C LEU A 18 -7.56 5.86 6.75
N LEU A 19 -6.31 5.42 6.59
CA LEU A 19 -5.15 6.11 7.17
C LEU A 19 -4.85 7.43 6.47
N LEU A 20 -5.09 7.53 5.16
CA LEU A 20 -5.01 8.79 4.44
C LEU A 20 -6.03 9.80 5.00
N ILE A 21 -7.29 9.39 5.16
CA ILE A 21 -8.35 10.21 5.74
C ILE A 21 -8.00 10.63 7.17
N TRP A 22 -7.57 9.67 8.00
CA TRP A 22 -7.12 9.94 9.37
C TRP A 22 -6.00 10.98 9.41
N ASN A 23 -5.01 10.86 8.52
CA ASN A 23 -3.92 11.81 8.45
C ASN A 23 -4.38 13.21 7.99
N GLY A 24 -5.36 13.27 7.07
CA GLY A 24 -6.01 14.53 6.68
C GLY A 24 -6.72 15.21 7.85
N ILE A 25 -7.46 14.45 8.67
CA ILE A 25 -8.15 14.97 9.87
C ILE A 25 -7.14 15.48 10.91
N ARG A 26 -6.02 14.79 11.10
CA ARG A 26 -4.95 15.26 12.01
C ARG A 26 -4.35 16.58 11.56
N LEU A 27 -4.17 16.75 10.24
CA LEU A 27 -3.69 18.00 9.66
C LEU A 27 -4.68 19.16 9.83
N SER A 28 -5.98 18.91 9.72
CA SER A 28 -7.00 19.96 9.82
C SER A 28 -7.34 20.36 11.27
N SER A 29 -7.29 19.42 12.21
CA SER A 29 -7.70 19.65 13.61
C SER A 29 -6.64 20.28 14.51
N ALA A 30 -5.47 20.69 13.95
CA ALA A 30 -4.28 21.06 14.73
C ALA A 30 -3.91 20.03 15.82
N SER A 31 -4.36 18.78 15.66
CA SER A 31 -4.18 17.74 16.67
C SER A 31 -2.70 17.42 16.82
N THR A 32 -2.22 17.46 18.06
CA THR A 32 -0.83 17.15 18.41
C THR A 32 -0.55 15.63 18.38
N THR A 33 -1.55 14.80 18.07
CA THR A 33 -1.40 13.34 18.08
C THR A 33 -0.50 12.87 16.95
N ARG A 34 0.73 12.49 17.31
CA ARG A 34 1.69 11.90 16.36
C ARG A 34 1.39 10.45 16.00
N LYS A 35 0.48 9.79 16.74
CA LYS A 35 0.19 8.36 16.57
C LYS A 35 -0.46 8.12 15.21
N SER A 36 0.30 7.50 14.32
CA SER A 36 -0.20 6.84 13.13
C SER A 36 -0.35 5.34 13.40
N PHE A 37 -1.30 4.71 12.71
CA PHE A 37 -1.43 3.25 12.66
C PHE A 37 -0.64 2.66 11.49
N TYR A 38 0.46 3.31 11.09
CA TYR A 38 1.24 2.95 9.91
C TYR A 38 1.71 1.49 9.90
N ARG A 39 1.99 0.92 11.07
CA ARG A 39 2.43 -0.48 11.21
C ARG A 39 1.41 -1.47 10.65
N VAL A 40 0.11 -1.16 10.75
CA VAL A 40 -0.94 -2.01 10.18
C VAL A 40 -0.86 -1.99 8.66
N LEU A 41 -0.74 -0.81 8.05
CA LEU A 41 -0.59 -0.67 6.61
C LEU A 41 0.69 -1.35 6.10
N VAL A 42 1.82 -1.12 6.77
CA VAL A 42 3.10 -1.72 6.41
C VAL A 42 3.02 -3.25 6.48
N GLY A 43 2.51 -3.82 7.58
CA GLY A 43 2.37 -5.27 7.69
C GLY A 43 1.44 -5.88 6.64
N LEU A 44 0.36 -5.18 6.27
CA LEU A 44 -0.53 -5.61 5.18
C LEU A 44 0.16 -5.56 3.81
N LEU A 45 0.94 -4.50 3.54
CA LEU A 45 1.72 -4.39 2.30
C LEU A 45 2.81 -5.47 2.21
N ASP A 46 3.52 -5.75 3.30
CA ASP A 46 4.53 -6.81 3.37
C ASP A 46 3.91 -8.18 3.10
N LEU A 47 2.77 -8.46 3.75
CA LEU A 47 2.02 -9.68 3.52
C LEU A 47 1.53 -9.76 2.06
N GLN A 48 1.09 -8.64 1.48
CA GLN A 48 0.64 -8.59 0.09
C GLN A 48 1.77 -8.91 -0.88
N VAL A 49 2.96 -8.33 -0.69
CA VAL A 49 4.13 -8.62 -1.53
C VAL A 49 4.57 -10.07 -1.36
N LEU A 50 4.61 -10.60 -0.14
CA LEU A 50 4.94 -12.01 0.11
C LEU A 50 3.98 -12.95 -0.63
N LEU A 51 2.67 -12.73 -0.47
CA LEU A 51 1.65 -13.53 -1.17
C LEU A 51 1.75 -13.36 -2.70
N GLY A 52 2.10 -12.17 -3.19
CA GLY A 52 2.33 -11.90 -4.60
C GLY A 52 3.52 -12.66 -5.17
N ILE A 53 4.63 -12.72 -4.42
CA ILE A 53 5.82 -13.52 -4.78
C ILE A 53 5.45 -15.01 -4.83
N ILE A 54 4.74 -15.52 -3.81
CA ILE A 54 4.27 -16.92 -3.80
C ILE A 54 3.37 -17.19 -5.01
N ALA A 55 2.41 -16.30 -5.30
CA ALA A 55 1.52 -16.44 -6.45
C ALA A 55 2.27 -16.43 -7.78
N PHE A 56 3.29 -15.57 -7.91
CA PHE A 56 4.15 -15.47 -9.08
C PHE A 56 5.00 -16.74 -9.29
N ILE A 57 5.54 -17.33 -8.22
CA ILE A 57 6.31 -18.59 -8.31
C ILE A 57 5.41 -19.74 -8.81
N ILE A 58 4.15 -19.79 -8.34
CA ILE A 58 3.20 -20.84 -8.75
C ILE A 58 2.70 -20.61 -10.19
N HIS A 59 2.46 -19.35 -10.56
CA HIS A 59 1.94 -18.97 -11.89
C HIS A 59 2.79 -17.83 -12.48
N PRO A 60 3.98 -18.15 -13.01
CA PRO A 60 4.90 -17.14 -13.52
C PRO A 60 4.29 -16.44 -14.73
N LYS A 61 4.22 -15.11 -14.67
CA LYS A 61 3.76 -14.25 -15.77
C LYS A 61 4.82 -13.20 -16.11
N GLY A 62 5.25 -13.15 -17.37
CA GLY A 62 6.26 -12.20 -17.84
C GLY A 62 5.69 -10.91 -18.43
N GLY A 63 6.57 -10.06 -18.94
CA GLY A 63 6.21 -8.86 -19.68
C GLY A 63 5.55 -7.78 -18.83
N ILE A 64 4.47 -7.18 -19.32
CA ILE A 64 3.80 -6.05 -18.65
C ILE A 64 3.24 -6.41 -17.26
N TRP A 65 2.97 -7.69 -17.03
CA TRP A 65 2.54 -8.23 -15.74
C TRP A 65 3.56 -8.00 -14.61
N LEU A 66 4.84 -7.83 -14.94
CA LEU A 66 5.89 -7.51 -13.96
C LEU A 66 5.77 -6.09 -13.39
N LEU A 67 5.00 -5.20 -14.03
CA LEU A 67 4.76 -3.87 -13.46
C LEU A 67 3.98 -3.94 -12.15
N HIS A 68 3.06 -4.90 -12.00
CA HIS A 68 2.31 -5.08 -10.75
C HIS A 68 3.23 -5.31 -9.54
N PRO A 69 4.10 -6.35 -9.49
CA PRO A 69 4.98 -6.56 -8.34
C PRO A 69 5.98 -5.41 -8.13
N ILE A 70 6.47 -4.76 -9.20
CA ILE A 70 7.35 -3.60 -9.09
C ILE A 70 6.65 -2.45 -8.35
N LEU A 71 5.39 -2.14 -8.71
CA LEU A 71 4.62 -1.10 -8.03
C LEU A 71 4.30 -1.47 -6.58
N MET A 72 4.04 -2.74 -6.28
CA MET A 72 3.79 -3.20 -4.90
C MET A 72 5.06 -3.06 -4.03
N ILE A 73 6.23 -3.42 -4.55
CA ILE A 73 7.50 -3.23 -3.87
C ILE A 73 7.77 -1.73 -3.63
N ALA A 74 7.50 -0.89 -4.63
CA ALA A 74 7.62 0.56 -4.48
C ALA A 74 6.66 1.10 -3.40
N ALA A 75 5.41 0.59 -3.34
CA ALA A 75 4.44 0.97 -2.33
C ALA A 75 4.92 0.60 -0.91
N VAL A 76 5.44 -0.62 -0.72
CA VAL A 76 6.06 -1.06 0.54
C VAL A 76 7.20 -0.13 0.94
N ALA A 77 8.13 0.15 0.03
CA ALA A 77 9.29 1.01 0.31
C ALA A 77 8.87 2.43 0.73
N ILE A 78 7.92 3.04 0.01
CA ILE A 78 7.38 4.36 0.36
C ILE A 78 6.69 4.32 1.72
N ALA A 79 5.87 3.30 1.98
CA ALA A 79 5.20 3.15 3.27
C ALA A 79 6.21 3.12 4.43
N HIS A 80 7.27 2.29 4.34
CA HIS A 80 8.31 2.21 5.35
C HIS A 80 9.10 3.51 5.57
N VAL A 81 9.23 4.34 4.54
CA VAL A 81 10.03 5.59 4.62
C VAL A 81 9.18 6.76 5.14
N PHE A 82 7.99 6.94 4.58
CA PHE A 82 7.21 8.18 4.74
C PHE A 82 6.08 8.10 5.76
N THR A 83 5.57 6.92 6.11
CA THR A 83 4.37 6.79 6.96
C THR A 83 4.68 6.63 8.46
N LYS A 84 5.97 6.49 8.83
CA LYS A 84 6.43 6.35 10.22
C LYS A 84 6.02 7.53 11.10
N ASP A 85 5.75 7.27 12.38
CA ASP A 85 5.40 8.28 13.40
C ASP A 85 6.47 9.38 13.60
N THR A 86 7.72 9.11 13.23
CA THR A 86 8.81 10.09 13.28
C THR A 86 8.74 11.14 12.16
N ARG A 87 7.91 10.92 11.13
CA ARG A 87 7.70 11.85 10.03
C ARG A 87 6.64 12.88 10.37
N SER A 88 6.77 14.08 9.79
CA SER A 88 5.75 15.12 9.93
C SER A 88 4.43 14.68 9.28
N PRO A 89 3.26 15.15 9.76
CA PRO A 89 1.97 14.80 9.15
C PRO A 89 1.87 15.10 7.65
N ARG A 90 2.54 16.16 7.16
CA ARG A 90 2.62 16.49 5.72
C ARG A 90 3.41 15.44 4.92
N GLN A 91 4.53 14.97 5.45
CA GLN A 91 5.31 13.89 4.84
C GLN A 91 4.53 12.57 4.85
N GLN A 92 3.86 12.26 5.97
CA GLN A 92 2.97 11.10 6.06
C GLN A 92 1.85 11.18 5.03
N LEU A 93 1.27 12.36 4.80
CA LEU A 93 0.22 12.57 3.80
C LEU A 93 0.73 12.20 2.42
N THR A 94 1.90 12.72 2.06
CA THR A 94 2.56 12.41 0.79
C THR A 94 2.81 10.90 0.65
N GLY A 95 3.26 10.26 1.73
CA GLY A 95 3.44 8.81 1.79
C GLY A 95 2.14 8.04 1.55
N TYR A 96 1.06 8.37 2.27
CA TYR A 96 -0.23 7.71 2.12
C TYR A 96 -0.85 7.91 0.74
N VAL A 97 -0.79 9.13 0.20
CA VAL A 97 -1.25 9.40 -1.18
C VAL A 97 -0.46 8.56 -2.17
N SER A 98 0.87 8.55 -2.05
CA SER A 98 1.74 7.80 -2.97
C SER A 98 1.46 6.29 -2.89
N VAL A 99 1.34 5.73 -1.68
CA VAL A 99 0.98 4.33 -1.48
C VAL A 99 -0.39 4.02 -2.09
N LEU A 100 -1.40 4.86 -1.85
CA LEU A 100 -2.74 4.66 -2.39
C LEU A 100 -2.75 4.68 -3.93
N VAL A 101 -2.05 5.63 -4.54
CA VAL A 101 -1.89 5.72 -6.00
C VAL A 101 -1.21 4.46 -6.54
N LEU A 102 -0.11 4.02 -5.93
CA LEU A 102 0.60 2.81 -6.36
C LEU A 102 -0.25 1.54 -6.20
N LEU A 103 -1.05 1.44 -5.12
CA LEU A 103 -1.98 0.34 -4.93
C LEU A 103 -3.05 0.33 -6.02
N VAL A 104 -3.68 1.46 -6.31
CA VAL A 104 -4.70 1.57 -7.37
C VAL A 104 -4.12 1.23 -8.74
N LEU A 105 -2.95 1.79 -9.07
CA LEU A 105 -2.26 1.49 -10.34
C LEU A 105 -1.85 0.02 -10.42
N GLY A 106 -1.33 -0.55 -9.33
CA GLY A 106 -0.96 -1.96 -9.27
C GLY A 106 -2.17 -2.87 -9.46
N ILE A 107 -3.30 -2.60 -8.81
CA ILE A 107 -4.55 -3.35 -8.99
C ILE A 107 -5.02 -3.24 -10.44
N TRP A 108 -5.02 -2.03 -11.01
CA TRP A 108 -5.44 -1.81 -12.39
C TRP A 108 -4.58 -2.61 -13.38
N LEU A 109 -3.25 -2.55 -13.25
CA LEU A 109 -2.33 -3.33 -14.11
C LEU A 109 -2.47 -4.84 -13.91
N GLY A 110 -2.78 -5.29 -12.69
CA GLY A 110 -2.97 -6.71 -12.38
C GLY A 110 -4.32 -7.29 -12.84
N TYR A 111 -5.31 -6.45 -13.17
CA TYR A 111 -6.65 -6.88 -13.54
C TYR A 111 -7.01 -6.60 -15.00
N VAL A 112 -6.51 -5.50 -15.58
CA VAL A 112 -6.98 -4.98 -16.88
C VAL A 112 -6.07 -5.38 -18.04
N LEU A 113 -4.79 -5.66 -17.81
CA LEU A 113 -3.87 -6.08 -18.86
C LEU A 113 -3.84 -7.62 -18.89
N PRO A 114 -4.21 -8.28 -20.01
CA PRO A 114 -4.26 -9.74 -20.14
C PRO A 114 -2.87 -10.41 -20.23
#